data_AF-A0A920G420-F1
#
_entry.id   AF-A0A920G420-F1
#
_cell.length_a   1.000
_cell.length_b   1.000
_cell.length_c   1.000
_cell.angle_alpha   90.00
_cell.angle_beta   90.00
_cell.angle_gamma   90.00
#
_symmetry.space_group_name_H-M   'P 1'
#
loop_
_entity.id
_entity.type
_entity.pdbx_description
1 polymer ?
#
loop_
_entity_poly.entity_id
_entity_poly.type
_entity_poly.pdbx_seq_one_letter_code
_entity_poly.pdbx_strand_id
1 'polypeptide(L)'
;MPCCNRSAALASERQTHPTETRNGSILLATAWFGCFNAHADQAAILDKDFRIMMAWFPGVYDNQEQVYFEVEQGIDEALRHERLHHVFAPVELPAFGDHVFYVQQHLNDDPRRFIAREFIRFAPITIGMPSGSLFIYPMNPSA
;
A
#
# COMPACT_ATOMS: atom_id res chain seq x y z
N MET A 1 40.12 56.80 -51.59
CA MET A 1 40.24 58.17 -51.04
C MET A 1 39.20 59.05 -51.74
N PRO A 2 38.61 60.09 -51.13
CA PRO A 2 38.82 60.64 -49.78
C PRO A 2 37.55 60.64 -48.89
N CYS A 3 37.59 61.37 -47.76
CA CYS A 3 36.60 61.40 -46.67
C CYS A 3 35.62 62.58 -46.73
N CYS A 4 34.45 62.48 -46.07
CA CYS A 4 33.69 63.54 -45.35
C CYS A 4 32.21 63.11 -45.09
N ASN A 5 31.48 63.55 -44.05
CA ASN A 5 31.83 64.24 -42.80
C ASN A 5 30.65 64.17 -41.78
N ARG A 6 30.96 64.51 -40.53
CA ARG A 6 30.14 65.30 -39.57
C ARG A 6 29.00 64.63 -38.79
N SER A 7 29.09 64.82 -37.48
CA SER A 7 28.21 64.33 -36.43
C SER A 7 27.05 65.28 -36.07
N ALA A 8 26.10 64.70 -35.32
CA ALA A 8 25.42 65.27 -34.14
C ALA A 8 24.19 66.18 -34.29
N ALA A 9 23.11 65.69 -33.64
CA ALA A 9 22.20 66.37 -32.70
C ALA A 9 21.16 67.40 -33.19
N LEU A 10 19.90 67.14 -32.80
CA LEU A 10 18.92 68.01 -32.09
C LEU A 10 17.60 67.18 -32.04
N ALA A 11 17.14 66.66 -30.90
CA ALA A 11 16.49 67.31 -29.74
C ALA A 11 14.95 67.45 -29.89
N SER A 12 14.21 67.11 -28.81
CA SER A 12 12.87 67.58 -28.35
C SER A 12 11.81 67.99 -29.39
N GLU A 13 10.52 67.63 -29.34
CA GLU A 13 9.63 67.08 -28.29
C GLU A 13 8.24 66.82 -28.96
N ARG A 14 7.10 66.42 -28.36
CA ARG A 14 6.64 66.06 -27.00
C ARG A 14 5.39 65.19 -27.17
N GLN A 15 5.22 64.09 -26.42
CA GLN A 15 3.87 63.55 -26.13
C GLN A 15 3.82 62.77 -24.82
N THR A 16 2.68 62.86 -24.14
CA THR A 16 2.57 62.69 -22.68
C THR A 16 2.10 61.30 -22.26
N HIS A 17 2.66 60.84 -21.14
CA HIS A 17 2.23 59.68 -20.36
C HIS A 17 0.71 59.64 -20.14
N PRO A 18 0.09 58.46 -20.18
CA PRO A 18 -0.56 58.00 -18.95
C PRO A 18 0.11 56.74 -18.39
N THR A 19 0.14 56.66 -17.06
CA THR A 19 0.75 55.57 -16.29
C THR A 19 0.08 54.23 -16.57
N GLU A 20 0.81 53.32 -17.20
CA GLU A 20 0.48 51.90 -17.19
C GLU A 20 0.54 51.41 -15.73
N THR A 21 -0.64 51.11 -15.18
CA THR A 21 -0.79 50.73 -13.78
C THR A 21 -0.28 49.32 -13.58
N ARG A 22 0.77 49.18 -12.76
CA ARG A 22 1.46 47.92 -12.48
C ARG A 22 0.54 46.96 -11.71
N ASN A 23 -0.31 46.24 -12.44
CA ASN A 23 -1.21 45.19 -11.94
C ASN A 23 -0.42 43.94 -11.51
N GLY A 24 0.44 44.09 -10.50
CA GLY A 24 0.81 42.97 -9.65
C GLY A 24 -0.39 42.56 -8.78
N SER A 25 -0.38 41.32 -8.29
CA SER A 25 -1.36 40.74 -7.35
C SER A 25 -2.55 39.94 -7.91
N ILE A 26 -2.41 39.23 -9.04
CA ILE A 26 -3.25 38.03 -9.35
C ILE A 26 -2.38 36.85 -9.83
N LEU A 27 -1.42 36.41 -9.00
CA LEU A 27 -0.66 35.16 -9.17
C LEU A 27 -0.39 34.50 -7.81
N LEU A 28 -1.45 34.25 -7.02
CA LEU A 28 -1.32 33.66 -5.68
C LEU A 28 -2.58 32.89 -5.20
N ALA A 29 -3.31 32.24 -6.12
CA ALA A 29 -4.58 31.57 -5.81
C ALA A 29 -4.73 30.12 -6.37
N THR A 30 -3.69 29.55 -7.00
CA THR A 30 -3.77 28.23 -7.67
C THR A 30 -2.95 27.12 -7.00
N ALA A 31 -2.37 27.36 -5.83
CA ALA A 31 -1.54 26.39 -5.10
C ALA A 31 -2.31 25.54 -4.05
N TRP A 32 -3.61 25.76 -3.85
CA TRP A 32 -4.40 25.13 -2.77
C TRP A 32 -5.25 23.92 -3.19
N PHE A 33 -5.42 23.65 -4.49
CA PHE A 33 -6.22 22.50 -4.97
C PHE A 33 -5.41 21.22 -5.23
N GLY A 34 -4.07 21.28 -5.17
CA GLY A 34 -3.20 20.15 -5.55
C GLY A 34 -3.25 18.96 -4.58
N CYS A 35 -3.38 19.20 -3.27
CA CYS A 35 -3.17 18.18 -2.24
C CYS A 35 -4.27 17.12 -2.11
N PHE A 36 -5.47 17.36 -2.67
CA PHE A 36 -6.58 16.41 -2.56
C PHE A 36 -6.40 15.13 -3.40
N ASN A 37 -5.76 15.22 -4.56
CA ASN A 37 -5.64 14.09 -5.49
C ASN A 37 -4.70 13.00 -4.94
N ALA A 38 -3.55 13.38 -4.38
CA ALA A 38 -2.55 12.44 -3.87
C ALA A 38 -3.09 11.50 -2.77
N HIS A 39 -4.00 11.99 -1.92
CA HIS A 39 -4.66 11.15 -0.90
C HIS A 39 -5.69 10.18 -1.51
N ALA A 40 -6.43 10.60 -2.54
CA ALA A 40 -7.37 9.73 -3.24
C ALA A 40 -6.64 8.61 -4.00
N ASP A 41 -5.54 8.95 -4.69
CA ASP A 41 -4.69 7.99 -5.41
C ASP A 41 -4.12 6.94 -4.45
N GLN A 42 -3.62 7.36 -3.28
CA GLN A 42 -3.07 6.42 -2.29
C GLN A 42 -4.13 5.49 -1.69
N ALA A 43 -5.35 5.98 -1.43
CA ALA A 43 -6.46 5.13 -1.00
C ALA A 43 -6.87 4.11 -2.07
N ALA A 44 -6.89 4.51 -3.34
CA ALA A 44 -7.20 3.63 -4.47
C ALA A 44 -6.15 2.54 -4.70
N ILE A 45 -4.86 2.85 -4.46
CA ILE A 45 -3.78 1.85 -4.50
C ILE A 45 -3.96 0.83 -3.36
N LEU A 46 -4.22 1.28 -2.13
CA LEU A 46 -4.40 0.38 -0.99
C LEU A 46 -5.63 -0.54 -1.14
N ASP A 47 -6.75 -0.05 -1.68
CA ASP A 47 -7.91 -0.89 -2.03
C ASP A 47 -7.55 -1.98 -3.05
N LYS A 48 -6.86 -1.59 -4.13
CA LYS A 48 -6.43 -2.51 -5.18
C LYS A 48 -5.53 -3.61 -4.61
N ASP A 49 -4.52 -3.23 -3.83
CA ASP A 49 -3.54 -4.17 -3.30
C ASP A 49 -4.17 -5.09 -2.22
N PHE A 50 -5.08 -4.56 -1.39
CA PHE A 50 -5.86 -5.37 -0.45
C PHE A 50 -6.72 -6.41 -1.17
N ARG A 51 -7.42 -6.03 -2.25
CA ARG A 51 -8.20 -6.96 -3.08
C ARG A 51 -7.33 -8.03 -3.76
N ILE A 52 -6.12 -7.68 -4.22
CA ILE A 52 -5.18 -8.66 -4.79
C ILE A 52 -4.74 -9.65 -3.70
N MET A 53 -4.38 -9.16 -2.51
CA MET A 53 -4.05 -10.01 -1.36
C MET A 53 -5.20 -10.96 -1.02
N MET A 54 -6.44 -10.47 -0.94
CA MET A 54 -7.62 -11.29 -0.66
C MET A 54 -7.97 -12.29 -1.77
N ALA A 55 -7.49 -12.09 -3.00
CA ALA A 55 -7.60 -13.07 -4.08
C ALA A 55 -6.50 -14.16 -4.05
N TRP A 56 -5.34 -13.87 -3.45
CA TRP A 56 -4.19 -14.79 -3.38
C TRP A 56 -4.06 -15.53 -2.03
N PHE A 57 -4.72 -15.03 -0.99
CA PHE A 57 -4.69 -15.59 0.36
C PHE A 57 -5.49 -16.91 0.56
N PRO A 58 -6.60 -17.19 -0.17
CA PRO A 58 -7.23 -18.51 -0.13
C PRO A 58 -6.26 -19.58 -0.63
N GLY A 59 -6.00 -20.61 0.16
CA GLY A 59 -5.05 -21.63 -0.26
C GLY A 59 -4.71 -22.69 0.77
N VAL A 60 -3.85 -23.61 0.31
CA VAL A 60 -3.21 -24.64 1.10
C VAL A 60 -1.70 -24.42 0.99
N TYR A 61 -1.03 -24.31 2.13
CA TYR A 61 0.39 -23.99 2.24
C TYR A 61 1.09 -25.00 3.14
N ASP A 62 2.31 -25.37 2.78
CA ASP A 62 3.10 -26.37 3.49
C ASP A 62 4.57 -25.93 3.49
N ASN A 63 5.28 -26.10 4.61
CA ASN A 63 6.70 -25.76 4.72
C ASN A 63 7.64 -26.93 4.40
N GLN A 64 7.16 -28.03 3.78
CA GLN A 64 7.93 -29.21 3.38
C GLN A 64 9.29 -28.89 2.75
N GLU A 65 9.37 -27.90 1.87
CA GLU A 65 10.64 -27.49 1.24
C GLU A 65 11.65 -26.92 2.26
N GLN A 66 11.19 -26.14 3.24
CA GLN A 66 12.04 -25.65 4.32
C GLN A 66 12.60 -26.82 5.14
N VAL A 67 11.73 -27.75 5.55
CA VAL A 67 12.12 -28.94 6.33
C VAL A 67 13.10 -29.81 5.53
N TYR A 68 12.87 -29.97 4.22
CA TYR A 68 13.79 -30.69 3.32
C TYR A 68 15.18 -30.03 3.26
N PHE A 69 15.25 -28.72 3.03
CA PHE A 69 16.54 -28.03 2.94
C PHE A 69 17.28 -27.95 4.28
N GLU A 70 16.59 -27.92 5.42
CA GLU A 70 17.22 -28.00 6.74
C GLU A 70 17.91 -29.37 7.00
N VAL A 71 17.39 -30.45 6.40
CA VAL A 71 18.07 -31.76 6.39
C VAL A 71 19.31 -31.72 5.51
N GLU A 72 19.19 -31.25 4.27
CA GLU A 72 20.30 -31.15 3.30
C GLU A 72 21.44 -30.22 3.79
N GLN A 73 21.10 -29.16 4.52
CA GLN A 73 22.07 -28.23 5.12
C GLN A 73 22.72 -28.78 6.41
N GLY A 74 22.30 -29.95 6.90
CA GLY A 74 22.85 -30.56 8.10
C GLY A 74 22.50 -29.82 9.40
N ILE A 75 21.39 -29.09 9.44
CA ILE A 75 20.89 -28.45 10.67
C ILE A 75 20.62 -29.55 11.70
N ASP A 76 20.99 -29.33 12.97
CA ASP A 76 20.71 -30.26 14.07
C ASP A 76 19.20 -30.49 14.20
N GLU A 77 18.77 -31.75 14.36
CA GLU A 77 17.36 -32.14 14.48
C GLU A 77 16.64 -31.36 15.60
N ALA A 78 17.32 -31.04 16.70
CA ALA A 78 16.75 -30.25 17.80
C ALA A 78 16.50 -28.76 17.44
N LEU A 79 16.99 -28.29 16.28
CA LEU A 79 16.84 -26.93 15.77
C LEU A 79 16.02 -26.85 14.48
N ARG A 80 15.56 -27.99 13.93
CA ARG A 80 14.73 -28.03 12.72
C ARG A 80 13.30 -27.59 13.00
N HIS A 81 12.66 -27.01 12.00
CA HIS A 81 11.23 -26.70 12.07
C HIS A 81 10.39 -27.97 11.90
N GLU A 82 9.30 -28.07 12.64
CA GLU A 82 8.29 -29.10 12.37
C GLU A 82 7.61 -28.83 11.02
N ARG A 83 7.18 -29.90 10.33
CA ARG A 83 6.38 -29.74 9.11
C ARG A 83 4.97 -29.28 9.47
N LEU A 84 4.62 -28.10 9.01
CA LEU A 84 3.36 -27.40 9.22
C LEU A 84 2.58 -27.34 7.92
N HIS A 85 1.32 -27.77 8.00
CA HIS A 85 0.35 -27.62 6.94
C HIS A 85 -0.70 -26.60 7.36
N HIS A 86 -1.05 -25.69 6.46
CA HIS A 86 -1.96 -24.57 6.71
C HIS A 86 -3.04 -24.51 5.63
N VAL A 87 -4.30 -24.52 6.04
CA VAL A 87 -5.45 -24.33 5.15
C VAL A 87 -6.10 -23.00 5.51
N PHE A 88 -6.23 -22.11 4.53
CA PHE A 88 -6.96 -20.84 4.62
C PHE A 88 -8.15 -20.89 3.67
N ALA A 89 -9.32 -21.22 4.21
CA ALA A 89 -10.56 -21.34 3.44
C ALA A 89 -11.46 -20.10 3.68
N PRO A 90 -11.93 -19.38 2.66
CA PRO A 90 -12.85 -18.27 2.85
C PRO A 90 -14.19 -18.79 3.38
N VAL A 91 -14.81 -18.06 4.31
CA VAL A 91 -16.09 -18.44 4.93
C VAL A 91 -17.05 -17.26 5.02
N GLU A 92 -18.31 -17.52 4.68
CA GLU A 92 -19.39 -16.54 4.79
C GLU A 92 -19.95 -16.52 6.21
N LEU A 93 -19.51 -15.55 7.02
CA LEU A 93 -19.95 -15.36 8.40
C LEU A 93 -20.45 -13.92 8.62
N PRO A 94 -21.71 -13.59 8.27
CA PRO A 94 -22.20 -12.21 8.23
C PRO A 94 -22.06 -11.42 9.54
N ALA A 95 -22.05 -12.09 10.69
CA ALA A 95 -21.83 -11.46 12.00
C ALA A 95 -20.41 -10.88 12.20
N PHE A 96 -19.44 -11.33 11.38
CA PHE A 96 -18.06 -10.88 11.38
C PHE A 96 -17.74 -9.94 10.20
N GLY A 97 -18.65 -9.78 9.24
CA GLY A 97 -18.47 -9.00 8.02
C GLY A 97 -17.63 -9.71 6.96
N ASP A 98 -17.09 -8.93 6.01
CA ASP A 98 -16.35 -9.46 4.86
C ASP A 98 -14.92 -9.94 5.22
N HIS A 99 -14.32 -10.70 4.30
CA HIS A 99 -12.93 -11.17 4.35
C HIS A 99 -12.58 -12.02 5.58
N VAL A 100 -13.48 -12.94 5.90
CA VAL A 100 -13.31 -13.93 6.98
C VAL A 100 -12.82 -15.26 6.41
N PHE A 101 -11.83 -15.85 7.07
CA PHE A 101 -11.22 -17.10 6.68
C PHE A 101 -11.24 -18.08 7.86
N TYR A 102 -11.62 -19.32 7.57
CA TYR A 102 -11.30 -20.46 8.42
C TYR A 102 -9.83 -20.81 8.25
N VAL A 103 -9.11 -20.85 9.37
CA VAL A 103 -7.72 -21.31 9.44
C VAL A 103 -7.67 -22.65 10.13
N GLN A 104 -6.97 -23.59 9.52
CA GLN A 104 -6.63 -24.87 10.11
C GLN A 104 -5.13 -25.11 9.98
N GLN A 105 -4.48 -25.43 11.10
CA GLN A 105 -3.06 -25.76 11.15
C GLN A 105 -2.87 -27.16 11.72
N HIS A 106 -2.14 -28.03 11.02
CA HIS A 106 -1.83 -29.37 11.49
C HIS A 106 -0.39 -29.81 11.17
N LEU A 107 0.09 -30.80 11.92
CA LEU A 107 1.46 -31.29 11.85
C LEU A 107 1.63 -32.47 10.89
N ASN A 108 2.76 -32.48 10.18
CA ASN A 108 3.28 -33.64 9.44
C ASN A 108 2.25 -34.30 8.51
N ASP A 109 1.46 -33.49 7.80
CA ASP A 109 0.40 -33.94 6.88
C ASP A 109 -0.73 -34.77 7.53
N ASP A 110 -0.81 -34.84 8.87
CA ASP A 110 -1.89 -35.53 9.59
C ASP A 110 -2.99 -34.54 9.99
N PRO A 111 -4.15 -34.51 9.29
CA PRO A 111 -5.25 -33.60 9.59
C PRO A 111 -5.97 -33.92 10.91
N ARG A 112 -5.48 -34.88 11.73
CA ARG A 112 -5.96 -35.13 13.10
C ARG A 112 -5.06 -34.48 14.15
N ARG A 113 -3.83 -34.10 13.81
CA ARG A 113 -2.85 -33.44 14.70
C ARG A 113 -2.92 -31.93 14.58
N PHE A 114 -4.07 -31.37 14.97
CA PHE A 114 -4.30 -29.93 14.96
C PHE A 114 -3.43 -29.20 15.98
N ILE A 115 -2.82 -28.10 15.54
CA ILE A 115 -2.23 -27.07 16.42
C ILE A 115 -3.26 -25.98 16.70
N ALA A 116 -3.90 -25.48 15.65
CA ALA A 116 -4.85 -24.37 15.71
C ALA A 116 -6.05 -24.58 14.79
N ARG A 117 -7.21 -24.08 15.24
CA ARG A 117 -8.41 -23.84 14.44
C ARG A 117 -9.00 -22.51 14.87
N GLU A 118 -9.16 -21.59 13.94
CA GLU A 118 -9.60 -20.22 14.24
C GLU A 118 -10.31 -19.61 13.03
N PHE A 119 -11.10 -18.57 13.29
CA PHE A 119 -11.50 -17.65 12.23
C PHE A 119 -10.59 -16.43 12.29
N ILE A 120 -10.07 -16.00 11.14
CA ILE A 120 -9.38 -14.73 11.01
C ILE A 120 -10.15 -13.79 10.10
N ARG A 121 -10.07 -12.49 10.38
CA ARG A 121 -10.65 -11.45 9.54
C ARG A 121 -9.60 -10.42 9.18
N PHE A 122 -9.52 -10.11 7.89
CA PHE A 122 -8.74 -8.98 7.38
C PHE A 122 -9.64 -7.74 7.20
N ALA A 123 -9.11 -6.57 7.55
CA ALA A 123 -9.76 -5.30 7.26
C ALA A 123 -8.81 -4.37 6.49
N PRO A 124 -9.31 -3.59 5.51
CA PRO A 124 -8.50 -2.64 4.76
C PRO A 124 -7.99 -1.51 5.67
N ILE A 125 -6.82 -0.97 5.32
CA ILE A 125 -6.19 0.11 6.09
C ILE A 125 -7.00 1.40 5.92
N THR A 126 -7.58 1.90 7.01
CA THR A 126 -8.22 3.22 7.04
C THR A 126 -7.23 4.26 7.54
N ILE A 127 -7.20 5.44 6.91
CA ILE A 127 -6.32 6.55 7.32
C ILE A 127 -6.62 6.91 8.79
N GLY A 128 -5.62 6.75 9.66
CA GLY A 128 -5.74 6.94 11.10
C GLY A 128 -5.69 5.66 11.95
N MET A 129 -5.68 4.47 11.34
CA MET A 129 -5.38 3.20 12.01
C MET A 129 -3.94 2.75 11.78
N PRO A 130 -3.34 1.94 12.69
CA PRO A 130 -2.09 1.25 12.41
C PRO A 130 -2.24 0.29 11.22
N SER A 131 -1.13 0.07 10.51
CA SER A 131 -1.09 -0.71 9.27
C SER A 131 -1.67 -2.11 9.43
N GLY A 132 -2.63 -2.48 8.56
CA GLY A 132 -3.17 -3.84 8.40
C GLY A 132 -3.80 -4.46 9.65
N SER A 133 -5.11 -4.33 9.83
CA SER A 133 -5.79 -4.98 10.97
C SER A 133 -6.14 -6.44 10.65
N LEU A 134 -5.45 -7.37 11.32
CA LEU A 134 -5.79 -8.79 11.41
C LEU A 134 -6.48 -9.05 12.75
N PHE A 135 -7.72 -9.55 12.71
CA PHE A 135 -8.45 -9.99 13.90
C PHE A 135 -8.47 -11.51 13.94
N ILE A 136 -8.07 -12.09 15.07
CA ILE A 136 -7.99 -13.53 15.29
C ILE A 136 -9.04 -13.95 16.32
N TYR A 137 -9.89 -14.91 15.95
CA TYR A 137 -10.96 -15.46 16.77
C TYR A 137 -10.72 -16.96 16.98
N PRO A 138 -10.04 -17.35 18.07
CA PRO A 138 -9.71 -18.76 18.31
C PRO A 138 -10.98 -19.58 18.54
N MET A 139 -11.07 -20.77 17.93
CA MET A 139 -12.14 -21.72 18.25
C MET A 139 -11.78 -22.46 19.52
N ASN A 140 -12.65 -22.39 20.52
CA ASN A 140 -12.48 -23.16 21.75
C ASN A 140 -12.52 -24.67 21.42
N PRO A 141 -11.48 -25.46 21.76
CA PRO A 141 -11.41 -26.89 21.42
C PRO A 141 -12.35 -27.80 22.24
N SER A 142 -13.34 -27.24 22.95
CA SER A 142 -14.26 -27.96 23.86
C SER A 142 -15.74 -27.93 23.43
N ALA A 143 -16.00 -27.80 22.13
CA ALA A 143 -17.32 -27.96 21.50
C ALA A 143 -17.36 -29.20 20.59
#